data_AF-A0A6N7Q7E9-F1
#
_entry.id   AF-A0A6N7Q7E9-F1
#
_cell.length_a   1.000
_cell.length_b   1.000
_cell.length_c   1.000
_cell.angle_alpha   90.00
_cell.angle_beta   90.00
_cell.angle_gamma   90.00
#
_symmetry.space_group_name_H-M   'P 1'
#
loop_
_entity.id
_entity.type
_entity.pdbx_description
1 polymer ?
#
loop_
_entity_poly.entity_id
_entity_poly.type
_entity_poly.pdbx_seq_one_letter_code
_entity_poly.pdbx_strand_id
1 'polypeptide(L)'
;MSFENDPFFAESKAEQAWLDRHGYPNEKQWEAYMTAPEALLKEAADAGDMAAKAILDARLLPTDQQAQQRLIDAGAEGNLFALNMLASYQGGASNGDPVAAYALSRVLEMRGDTRAGITRDAMITKPLSTQQRTLGESEALRINDAINNMYKSKYGTDPKLDKRPIGAQ
;
A
#
# COMPACT_ATOMS: atom_id res chain seq x y z
N MET A 1 -18.75 16.83 5.20
CA MET A 1 -17.83 15.97 4.44
C MET A 1 -18.61 14.72 4.13
N SER A 2 -18.93 14.48 2.86
CA SER A 2 -19.45 13.18 2.44
C SER A 2 -18.25 12.24 2.35
N PHE A 3 -18.39 11.02 2.86
CA PHE A 3 -17.40 9.97 2.72
C PHE A 3 -17.74 9.00 1.57
N GLU A 4 -18.86 9.23 0.88
CA GLU A 4 -19.41 8.35 -0.15
C GLU A 4 -18.51 8.23 -1.39
N ASN A 5 -17.58 9.17 -1.58
CA ASN A 5 -16.67 9.20 -2.73
C ASN A 5 -15.20 8.95 -2.36
N ASP A 6 -14.89 8.59 -1.11
CA ASP A 6 -13.50 8.29 -0.76
C ASP A 6 -13.05 7.00 -1.47
N PRO A 7 -11.97 7.03 -2.27
CA PRO A 7 -11.53 5.88 -3.06
C PRO A 7 -11.12 4.68 -2.21
N PHE A 8 -10.91 4.87 -0.90
CA PHE A 8 -10.53 3.83 0.05
C PHE A 8 -11.57 3.60 1.15
N PHE A 9 -12.81 4.08 0.94
CA PHE A 9 -13.97 3.82 1.79
C PHE A 9 -13.81 4.28 3.25
N ALA A 10 -13.31 5.49 3.49
CA ALA A 10 -13.43 6.09 4.81
C ALA A 10 -14.91 6.14 5.26
N GLU A 11 -15.21 5.90 6.53
CA GLU A 11 -16.57 6.01 7.11
C GLU A 11 -16.63 7.05 8.25
N SER A 12 -15.48 7.59 8.66
CA SER A 12 -15.36 8.56 9.73
C SER A 12 -14.20 9.52 9.50
N LYS A 13 -14.17 10.64 10.24
CA LYS A 13 -13.03 11.56 10.24
C LYS A 13 -11.76 10.90 10.80
N ALA A 14 -11.90 10.01 11.78
CA ALA A 14 -10.78 9.30 12.35
C ALA A 14 -10.15 8.34 11.33
N GLU A 15 -10.98 7.68 10.52
CA GLU A 15 -10.52 6.80 9.43
C GLU A 15 -9.87 7.59 8.30
N GLN A 16 -10.46 8.72 7.89
CA GLN A 16 -9.83 9.61 6.91
C GLN A 16 -8.47 10.10 7.41
N ALA A 17 -8.41 10.57 8.67
CA ALA A 17 -7.16 11.00 9.26
C ALA A 17 -6.16 9.86 9.24
N TRP A 18 -6.55 8.62 9.57
CA TRP A 18 -5.68 7.44 9.48
C TRP A 18 -5.17 7.19 8.05
N LEU A 19 -6.02 7.31 7.02
CA LEU A 19 -5.64 7.16 5.62
C LEU A 19 -4.60 8.21 5.18
N ASP A 20 -4.82 9.47 5.53
CA ASP A 20 -3.96 10.59 5.14
C ASP A 20 -2.52 10.40 5.65
N ARG A 21 -2.35 10.01 6.92
CA ARG A 21 -1.01 9.77 7.54
C ARG A 21 -0.34 8.51 7.02
N HIS A 22 -1.07 7.59 6.39
CA HIS A 22 -0.50 6.40 5.74
C HIS A 22 -0.38 6.54 4.22
N GLY A 23 -0.50 7.78 3.71
CA GLY A 23 -0.17 8.13 2.33
C GLY A 23 -1.25 7.77 1.31
N TYR A 24 -2.45 7.38 1.74
CA TYR A 24 -3.56 7.14 0.82
C TYR A 24 -4.02 8.48 0.22
N PRO A 25 -4.23 8.56 -1.11
CA PRO A 25 -4.74 9.78 -1.71
C PRO A 25 -6.20 10.00 -1.31
N ASN A 26 -6.55 11.25 -1.03
CA ASN A 26 -7.96 11.65 -0.99
C ASN A 26 -8.57 11.67 -2.41
N GLU A 27 -9.89 11.85 -2.50
CA GLU A 27 -10.65 11.91 -3.77
C GLU A 27 -9.98 12.82 -4.82
N LYS A 28 -9.60 14.05 -4.45
CA LYS A 28 -9.00 15.01 -5.39
C LYS A 28 -7.62 14.58 -5.89
N GLN A 29 -6.78 14.07 -4.98
CA GLN A 29 -5.46 13.54 -5.34
C GLN A 29 -5.61 12.32 -6.26
N TRP A 30 -6.55 11.43 -5.95
CA TRP A 30 -6.82 10.25 -6.75
C TRP A 30 -7.26 10.63 -8.17
N GLU A 31 -8.27 11.50 -8.31
CA GLU A 31 -8.74 11.98 -9.61
C GLU A 31 -7.63 12.66 -10.41
N ALA A 32 -6.84 13.53 -9.76
CA ALA A 32 -5.75 14.24 -10.42
C ALA A 32 -4.63 13.30 -10.86
N TYR A 33 -4.21 12.37 -10.00
CA TYR A 33 -3.00 11.58 -10.20
C TYR A 33 -3.21 10.37 -11.09
N MET A 34 -4.41 9.80 -11.14
CA MET A 34 -4.66 8.59 -11.95
C MET A 34 -4.39 8.81 -13.44
N THR A 35 -4.58 10.02 -13.94
CA THR A 35 -4.35 10.38 -15.35
C THR A 35 -3.22 11.37 -15.58
N ALA A 36 -2.60 11.90 -14.51
CA ALA A 36 -1.49 12.84 -14.61
C ALA A 36 -0.30 12.25 -15.38
N PRO A 37 0.42 13.03 -16.20
CA PRO A 37 1.76 12.69 -16.68
C PRO A 37 2.76 12.42 -15.55
N GLU A 38 3.76 11.56 -15.80
CA GLU A 38 4.81 11.25 -14.82
C GLU A 38 5.56 12.48 -14.31
N ALA A 39 5.78 13.48 -15.16
CA ALA A 39 6.44 14.74 -14.77
C ALA A 39 5.67 15.48 -13.66
N LEU A 40 4.33 15.49 -13.72
CA LEU A 40 3.49 16.13 -12.71
C LEU A 40 3.46 15.32 -11.40
N LEU A 41 3.44 13.98 -11.50
CA LEU A 41 3.59 13.14 -10.31
C LEU A 41 4.96 13.32 -9.66
N LYS A 42 6.01 13.47 -10.46
CA LYS A 42 7.36 13.72 -9.97
C LYS A 42 7.46 15.06 -9.24
N GLU A 43 6.89 16.13 -9.79
CA GLU A 43 6.85 17.43 -9.11
C GLU A 43 6.15 17.35 -7.75
N ALA A 44 4.98 16.71 -7.68
CA ALA A 44 4.26 16.52 -6.42
C ALA A 44 5.03 15.63 -5.43
N ALA A 45 5.64 14.54 -5.91
CA ALA A 45 6.47 13.64 -5.10
C ALA A 45 7.71 14.37 -4.54
N ASP A 46 8.38 15.18 -5.35
CA ASP A 46 9.53 15.99 -4.93
C ASP A 46 9.13 17.07 -3.91
N ALA A 47 7.86 17.52 -3.94
CA ALA A 47 7.27 18.40 -2.94
C ALA A 47 6.81 17.67 -1.64
N GLY A 48 7.00 16.35 -1.55
CA GLY A 48 6.69 15.55 -0.37
C GLY A 48 5.31 14.86 -0.40
N ASP A 49 4.59 14.88 -1.51
CA ASP A 49 3.33 14.15 -1.64
C ASP A 49 3.59 12.63 -1.71
N MET A 50 3.26 11.94 -0.63
CA MET A 50 3.45 10.50 -0.48
C MET A 50 2.61 9.67 -1.46
N ALA A 51 1.41 10.15 -1.83
CA ALA A 51 0.53 9.46 -2.76
C ALA A 51 1.05 9.59 -4.19
N ALA A 52 1.46 10.81 -4.58
CA ALA A 52 2.08 11.04 -5.90
C ALA A 52 3.36 10.20 -6.06
N LYS A 53 4.19 10.12 -5.02
CA LYS A 53 5.39 9.28 -5.01
C LYS A 53 5.06 7.80 -5.19
N ALA A 54 4.09 7.28 -4.45
CA ALA A 54 3.66 5.89 -4.55
C ALA A 54 3.10 5.55 -5.94
N ILE A 55 2.29 6.44 -6.52
CA ILE A 55 1.73 6.26 -7.88
C ILE A 55 2.84 6.30 -8.93
N LEU A 56 3.78 7.24 -8.83
CA LEU A 56 4.93 7.32 -9.73
C LEU A 56 5.77 6.03 -9.67
N ASP A 57 6.17 5.61 -8.47
CA ASP A 57 6.97 4.40 -8.29
C ASP A 57 6.20 3.15 -8.77
N ALA A 58 4.88 3.07 -8.57
CA ALA A 58 4.07 1.98 -9.10
C ALA A 58 4.03 1.93 -10.63
N ARG A 59 3.98 3.08 -11.31
CA ARG A 59 4.02 3.16 -12.78
C ARG A 59 5.36 2.71 -13.35
N LEU A 60 6.43 2.90 -12.59
CA LEU A 60 7.79 2.52 -12.97
C LEU A 60 8.07 1.02 -12.71
N LEU A 61 7.19 0.27 -12.04
CA LEU A 61 7.39 -1.17 -11.77
C LEU A 61 7.74 -2.04 -13.00
N PRO A 62 7.17 -1.82 -14.21
CA PRO A 62 7.52 -2.61 -15.38
C PRO A 62 8.93 -2.35 -15.93
N THR A 63 9.53 -1.20 -15.64
CA THR A 63 10.74 -0.71 -16.34
C THR A 63 11.91 -0.39 -15.40
N ASP A 64 11.65 -0.04 -14.14
CA ASP A 64 12.64 0.31 -13.14
C ASP A 64 12.76 -0.77 -12.06
N GLN A 65 13.92 -1.43 -12.03
CA GLN A 65 14.22 -2.49 -11.07
C GLN A 65 14.23 -2.02 -9.62
N GLN A 66 14.39 -0.73 -9.36
CA GLN A 66 14.40 -0.16 -8.01
C GLN A 66 13.00 0.29 -7.54
N ALA A 67 12.02 0.40 -8.44
CA ALA A 67 10.67 0.87 -8.09
C ALA A 67 10.03 0.02 -6.99
N GLN A 68 10.18 -1.31 -7.08
CA GLN A 68 9.69 -2.22 -6.04
C GLN A 68 10.34 -1.93 -4.68
N GLN A 69 11.67 -1.74 -4.62
CA GLN A 69 12.36 -1.45 -3.37
C GLN A 69 11.91 -0.10 -2.80
N ARG A 70 11.74 0.93 -3.64
CA ARG A 70 11.25 2.25 -3.18
C ARG A 70 9.86 2.19 -2.57
N LEU A 71 8.96 1.35 -3.10
CA LEU A 71 7.63 1.13 -2.51
C LEU A 71 7.72 0.39 -1.16
N ILE A 72 8.63 -0.58 -1.03
CA ILE A 72 8.89 -1.28 0.24
C ILE A 72 9.48 -0.32 1.28
N ASP A 73 10.47 0.50 0.89
CA ASP A 73 11.09 1.51 1.75
C ASP A 73 10.04 2.51 2.26
N ALA A 74 9.19 3.01 1.37
CA ALA A 74 8.08 3.89 1.74
C ALA A 74 7.10 3.21 2.71
N GLY A 75 6.78 1.93 2.47
CA GLY A 75 5.97 1.12 3.39
C GLY A 75 6.59 0.94 4.76
N ALA A 76 7.91 0.79 4.83
CA ALA A 76 8.64 0.75 6.10
C ALA A 76 8.55 2.06 6.86
N GLU A 77 8.50 3.19 6.15
CA GLU A 77 8.31 4.52 6.75
C GLU A 77 6.86 4.87 7.06
N GLY A 78 5.92 3.95 6.83
CA GLY A 78 4.50 4.10 7.19
C GLY A 78 3.59 4.49 6.03
N ASN A 79 4.10 4.61 4.81
CA ASN A 79 3.25 4.80 3.63
C ASN A 79 2.65 3.45 3.20
N LEU A 80 1.55 3.05 3.84
CA LEU A 80 0.86 1.80 3.52
C LEU A 80 0.25 1.83 2.12
N PHE A 81 -0.12 3.00 1.60
CA PHE A 81 -0.56 3.12 0.22
C PHE A 81 0.50 2.67 -0.80
N ALA A 82 1.79 2.90 -0.54
CA ALA A 82 2.87 2.36 -1.38
C ALA A 82 2.89 0.82 -1.42
N LEU A 83 2.67 0.17 -0.28
CA LEU A 83 2.55 -1.30 -0.21
C LEU A 83 1.27 -1.78 -0.92
N ASN A 84 0.18 -1.03 -0.83
CA ASN A 84 -1.06 -1.33 -1.55
C ASN A 84 -0.90 -1.24 -3.07
N MET A 85 -0.18 -0.24 -3.56
CA MET A 85 0.15 -0.13 -4.99
C MET A 85 1.00 -1.29 -5.47
N LEU A 86 2.02 -1.69 -4.69
CA LEU A 86 2.84 -2.86 -5.03
C LEU A 86 2.01 -4.15 -5.02
N ALA A 87 1.16 -4.36 -4.01
CA ALA A 87 0.29 -5.52 -3.93
C ALA A 87 -0.68 -5.59 -5.13
N SER A 88 -1.25 -4.45 -5.52
CA SER A 88 -2.15 -4.33 -6.67
C SER A 88 -1.45 -4.63 -7.98
N TYR A 89 -0.22 -4.15 -8.17
CA TYR A 89 0.58 -4.49 -9.34
C TYR A 89 0.85 -6.00 -9.42
N GLN A 90 1.31 -6.60 -8.32
CA GLN A 90 1.59 -8.04 -8.27
C GLN A 90 0.33 -8.90 -8.52
N GLY A 91 -0.84 -8.42 -8.08
CA GLY A 91 -2.11 -9.14 -8.19
C GLY A 91 -2.81 -8.98 -9.54
N GLY A 92 -2.62 -7.84 -10.22
CA GLY A 92 -3.34 -7.48 -11.44
C GLY A 92 -2.50 -7.43 -12.72
N ALA A 93 -1.18 -7.29 -12.65
CA ALA A 93 -0.33 -7.25 -13.84
C ALA A 93 -0.12 -8.65 -14.43
N SER A 94 0.05 -8.73 -15.75
CA SER A 94 0.29 -10.01 -16.45
C SER A 94 1.58 -10.69 -16.02
N ASN A 95 2.60 -9.90 -15.66
CA ASN A 95 3.90 -10.31 -15.12
C ASN A 95 3.98 -10.24 -13.58
N GLY A 96 2.85 -10.02 -12.90
CA GLY A 96 2.80 -10.00 -11.44
C GLY A 96 2.85 -11.39 -10.82
N ASP A 97 3.24 -11.44 -9.55
CA ASP A 97 3.22 -12.64 -8.71
C ASP A 97 2.05 -12.60 -7.73
N PRO A 98 1.00 -13.43 -7.93
CA PRO A 98 -0.17 -13.41 -7.07
C PRO A 98 0.13 -13.90 -5.64
N VAL A 99 1.22 -14.64 -5.41
CA VAL A 99 1.69 -15.00 -4.04
C VAL A 99 2.26 -13.76 -3.36
N ALA A 100 3.08 -12.97 -4.07
CA ALA A 100 3.61 -11.72 -3.55
C ALA A 100 2.48 -10.70 -3.27
N ALA A 101 1.47 -10.62 -4.14
CA ALA A 101 0.29 -9.79 -3.94
C ALA A 101 -0.46 -10.14 -2.64
N TYR A 102 -0.65 -11.44 -2.40
CA TYR A 102 -1.25 -11.95 -1.16
C TYR A 102 -0.40 -11.58 0.05
N ALA A 103 0.91 -11.85 -0.02
CA ALA A 103 1.83 -11.58 1.07
C ALA A 103 1.84 -10.09 1.46
N LEU A 104 1.91 -9.19 0.48
CA LEU A 104 1.88 -7.74 0.72
C LEU A 104 0.53 -7.26 1.26
N SER A 105 -0.59 -7.80 0.76
CA SER A 105 -1.92 -7.53 1.32
C SER A 105 -2.06 -8.00 2.76
N ARG A 106 -1.43 -9.13 3.11
CA ARG A 106 -1.38 -9.61 4.49
C ARG A 106 -0.48 -8.74 5.37
N VAL A 107 0.63 -8.23 4.84
CA VAL A 107 1.46 -7.22 5.51
C VAL A 107 0.66 -5.95 5.81
N LEU A 108 -0.09 -5.42 4.84
CA LEU A 108 -0.99 -4.26 5.06
C LEU A 108 -1.93 -4.48 6.24
N GLU A 109 -2.57 -5.65 6.28
CA GLU A 109 -3.49 -6.01 7.36
C GLU A 109 -2.78 -6.07 8.73
N MET A 110 -1.61 -6.73 8.80
CA MET A 110 -0.80 -6.80 10.02
C MET A 110 -0.34 -5.41 10.50
N ARG A 111 -0.14 -4.48 9.57
CA ARG A 111 0.32 -3.11 9.85
C ARG A 111 -0.81 -2.13 10.15
N GLY A 112 -2.07 -2.56 10.08
CA GLY A 112 -3.22 -1.80 10.58
C GLY A 112 -4.32 -1.57 9.55
N ASP A 113 -4.10 -1.81 8.25
CA ASP A 113 -5.16 -1.71 7.23
C ASP A 113 -6.02 -2.97 7.20
N THR A 114 -6.92 -3.11 8.17
CA THR A 114 -7.80 -4.30 8.28
C THR A 114 -8.67 -4.49 7.04
N ARG A 115 -8.99 -3.43 6.29
CA ARG A 115 -9.74 -3.53 5.02
C ARG A 115 -8.96 -4.26 3.93
N ALA A 116 -7.62 -4.27 3.99
CA ALA A 116 -6.79 -5.01 3.03
C ALA A 116 -7.08 -6.51 3.03
N GLY A 117 -7.51 -7.08 4.17
CA GLY A 117 -7.93 -8.49 4.26
C GLY A 117 -9.24 -8.77 3.52
N ILE A 118 -10.13 -7.78 3.44
CA ILE A 118 -11.42 -7.88 2.75
C ILE A 118 -11.24 -7.73 1.23
N THR A 119 -10.43 -6.76 0.80
CA THR A 119 -10.24 -6.44 -0.62
C THR A 119 -9.23 -7.34 -1.33
N ARG A 120 -8.47 -8.16 -0.59
CA ARG A 120 -7.42 -9.05 -1.11
C ARG A 120 -7.91 -9.93 -2.27
N ASP A 121 -9.06 -10.58 -2.11
CA ASP A 121 -9.59 -11.51 -3.11
C ASP A 121 -10.11 -10.79 -4.36
N ALA A 122 -10.48 -9.50 -4.25
CA ALA A 122 -10.86 -8.68 -5.40
C ALA A 122 -9.63 -8.15 -6.17
N MET A 123 -8.52 -7.91 -5.47
CA MET A 123 -7.27 -7.41 -6.03
C MET A 123 -6.50 -8.50 -6.81
N ILE A 124 -6.55 -9.75 -6.36
CA ILE A 124 -5.81 -10.85 -6.98
C ILE A 124 -6.67 -11.49 -8.07
N THR A 125 -6.39 -11.17 -9.33
CA THR A 125 -7.26 -11.57 -10.46
C THR A 125 -7.19 -13.08 -10.77
N LYS A 126 -6.17 -13.78 -10.25
CA LYS A 126 -5.99 -15.23 -10.44
C LYS A 126 -6.20 -15.94 -9.09
N PRO A 127 -7.22 -16.80 -8.95
CA PRO A 127 -7.46 -17.52 -7.71
C PRO A 127 -6.22 -18.31 -7.26
N LEU A 128 -5.81 -18.11 -6.01
CA LEU A 128 -4.69 -18.83 -5.42
C LEU A 128 -5.09 -20.23 -4.99
N SER A 129 -4.22 -21.21 -5.27
CA SER A 129 -4.30 -22.53 -4.67
C SER A 129 -4.03 -22.48 -3.16
N THR A 130 -4.42 -23.52 -2.43
CA THR A 130 -4.12 -23.65 -0.99
C THR A 130 -2.63 -23.55 -0.68
N GLN A 131 -1.78 -24.15 -1.54
CA GLN A 131 -0.33 -24.09 -1.39
C GLN A 131 0.19 -22.66 -1.58
N GLN A 132 -0.30 -21.94 -2.59
CA GLN A 132 0.06 -20.54 -2.83
C GLN A 132 -0.39 -19.62 -1.70
N ARG A 133 -1.58 -19.84 -1.13
CA ARG A 133 -2.04 -19.10 0.06
C ARG A 133 -1.12 -19.35 1.26
N THR A 134 -0.76 -20.60 1.50
CA THR A 134 0.15 -20.98 2.60
C THR A 134 1.52 -20.33 2.44
N LEU A 135 2.06 -20.35 1.20
CA LEU A 135 3.30 -19.66 0.88
C LEU A 135 3.17 -18.15 1.08
N GLY A 136 2.06 -17.55 0.65
CA GLY A 136 1.77 -16.13 0.83
C GLY A 136 1.72 -15.70 2.30
N GLU A 137 1.13 -16.51 3.19
CA GLU A 137 1.16 -16.26 4.64
C GLU A 137 2.60 -16.30 5.20
N SER A 138 3.39 -17.31 4.81
CA SER A 138 4.79 -17.41 5.23
C SER A 138 5.62 -16.22 4.74
N GLU A 139 5.46 -15.83 3.48
CA GLU A 139 6.14 -14.67 2.91
C GLU A 139 5.68 -13.35 3.55
N ALA A 140 4.41 -13.23 3.93
CA ALA A 140 3.92 -12.04 4.64
C ALA A 140 4.66 -11.84 5.97
N LEU A 141 4.84 -12.90 6.75
CA LEU A 141 5.58 -12.84 8.01
C LEU A 141 7.03 -12.39 7.77
N ARG A 142 7.71 -13.02 6.79
CA ARG A 142 9.09 -12.67 6.43
C ARG A 142 9.22 -11.22 5.96
N ILE A 143 8.31 -10.75 5.11
CA ILE A 143 8.31 -9.37 4.61
C ILE A 143 8.02 -8.38 5.75
N ASN A 144 7.07 -8.67 6.62
CA ASN A 144 6.76 -7.80 7.76
C ASN A 144 7.95 -7.66 8.72
N ASP A 145 8.65 -8.76 9.00
CA ASP A 145 9.86 -8.74 9.83
C ASP A 145 10.98 -7.96 9.16
N ALA A 146 11.17 -8.12 7.84
CA ALA A 146 12.14 -7.34 7.07
C ALA A 146 11.83 -5.83 7.15
N ILE A 147 10.57 -5.45 6.95
CA ILE A 147 10.11 -4.06 7.06
C ILE A 147 10.33 -3.50 8.48
N ASN A 148 10.05 -4.28 9.51
CA ASN A 148 10.33 -3.87 10.91
C ASN A 148 11.82 -3.63 11.14
N ASN A 149 12.68 -4.52 10.62
CA ASN A 149 14.13 -4.37 10.72
C ASN A 149 14.64 -3.14 9.95
N MET A 150 14.05 -2.81 8.79
CA MET A 150 14.36 -1.59 8.05
C MET A 150 14.05 -0.34 8.89
N TYR A 151 12.85 -0.28 9.48
CA TYR A 151 12.46 0.83 10.36
C TYR A 151 13.38 0.93 11.58
N LYS A 152 13.64 -0.19 12.26
CA LYS A 152 14.51 -0.26 13.44
C LYS A 152 15.95 0.16 13.13
N SER A 153 16.48 -0.24 11.98
CA SER A 153 17.82 0.15 11.55
C SER A 153 17.93 1.65 11.32
N LYS A 154 16.86 2.30 10.85
CA LYS A 154 16.82 3.74 10.59
C LYS A 154 16.57 4.57 11.87
N TYR A 155 15.65 4.13 12.73
CA TYR A 155 15.15 4.94 13.86
C TYR A 155 15.57 4.43 15.24
N GLY A 156 16.21 3.27 15.34
CA GLY A 156 16.68 2.68 16.61
C GLY A 156 15.58 2.11 17.52
N THR A 157 14.32 2.14 17.08
CA THR A 157 13.15 1.66 17.83
C THR A 157 12.26 0.80 16.93
N ASP A 158 11.45 -0.06 17.55
CA ASP A 158 10.43 -0.82 16.83
C ASP A 158 9.31 0.12 16.33
N PRO A 159 8.70 -0.16 15.16
CA PRO A 159 7.62 0.66 14.62
C PRO A 159 6.37 0.56 15.51
N LYS A 160 5.71 1.70 15.74
CA LYS A 160 4.39 1.73 16.38
C LYS A 160 3.33 1.52 15.31
N LEU A 161 2.67 0.37 15.35
CA LEU A 161 1.57 0.06 14.42
C LEU A 161 0.27 0.66 14.96
N ASP A 162 -0.37 1.52 14.17
CA ASP A 162 -1.70 2.04 14.50
C ASP A 162 -2.76 1.38 13.63
N LYS A 163 -3.81 0.89 14.27
CA LYS A 163 -4.90 0.17 13.60
C LYS A 163 -5.86 1.16 12.97
N ARG A 164 -6.30 0.88 11.75
CA ARG A 164 -7.33 1.65 11.06
C ARG A 164 -8.63 1.64 11.88
N PRO A 165 -9.15 2.80 12.31
CA PRO A 165 -10.42 2.85 13.03
C PRO A 165 -11.56 2.55 12.06
N ILE A 166 -12.37 1.54 12.37
CA ILE A 166 -13.54 1.12 11.58
C ILE A 166 -14.80 1.40 12.40
N GLY A 167 -15.81 1.98 11.76
CA GLY A 167 -17.07 2.37 12.39
C GLY A 167 -17.03 3.76 13.04
N ALA A 168 -18.20 4.38 13.16
CA ALA A 168 -18.34 5.73 13.70
C ALA A 168 -17.94 5.79 15.19
N GLN A 169 -16.98 6.66 15.51
CA GLN A 169 -16.92 7.35 16.80
C GLN A 169 -17.29 8.82 16.57
#